data_AF-A0A9W6QH45-F1
#
_entry.id   AF-A0A9W6QH45-F1
#
_cell.length_a   1.000
_cell.length_b   1.000
_cell.length_c   1.000
_cell.angle_alpha   90.00
_cell.angle_beta   90.00
_cell.angle_gamma   90.00
#
_symmetry.space_group_name_H-M   'P 1'
#
loop_
_entity.id
_entity.type
_entity.pdbx_description
1 polymer ?
#
loop_
_entity_poly.entity_id
_entity_poly.type
_entity_poly.pdbx_seq_one_letter_code
_entity_poly.pdbx_strand_id
1 'polypeptide(L)'
;MTILDRLRRGARMAATALGRSPEREALSPPCPQCGRDGTTTVYRLSTRSARFWCARCEAVVSTRDLASLRDTATVRNVPSGPPPDPHAHYLAPPVLEWARSAAAKVLTAPELDRATYYQLHTRFDRTAQGSVHSGLPAVSAVIGRLHERCYRVDLVVLDLGHASEEARERVDYARRWLAGPGKNQCWIVSRHAESRPEAESVEEAAAAYLRGDLLDRDQASALRSGLFGTDGGPRPVALLELFTADEITAAVRAYRDGARPLRDAVLAALQA
;
A
#
# COMPACT_ATOMS: atom_id res chain seq x y z
N MET A 1 -41.53 12.24 38.31
CA MET A 1 -40.07 11.98 38.26
C MET A 1 -39.81 10.59 38.81
N THR A 2 -39.32 9.66 38.00
CA THR A 2 -39.30 8.22 38.32
C THR A 2 -38.09 7.85 39.18
N ILE A 3 -38.14 6.68 39.84
CA ILE A 3 -37.00 6.12 40.60
C ILE A 3 -35.78 5.94 39.69
N LEU A 4 -35.99 5.58 38.43
CA LEU A 4 -34.95 5.48 37.40
C LEU A 4 -34.27 6.83 37.11
N ASP A 5 -35.00 7.94 37.17
CA ASP A 5 -34.44 9.29 36.95
C ASP A 5 -33.52 9.71 38.10
N ARG A 6 -33.85 9.33 39.35
CA ARG A 6 -33.00 9.61 40.52
C ARG A 6 -31.72 8.77 40.49
N LEU A 7 -31.82 7.50 40.13
CA LEU A 7 -30.66 6.60 39.99
C LEU A 7 -29.72 7.07 38.88
N ARG A 8 -30.26 7.47 37.72
CA ARG A 8 -29.47 8.07 36.64
C ARG A 8 -28.77 9.36 37.07
N ARG A 9 -29.44 10.21 37.85
CA ARG A 9 -28.85 11.44 38.37
C ARG A 9 -27.70 11.16 39.35
N GLY A 10 -27.88 10.20 40.26
CA GLY A 10 -26.84 9.75 41.18
C GLY A 10 -25.61 9.15 40.47
N ALA A 11 -25.84 8.31 39.46
CA ALA A 11 -24.77 7.74 38.64
C ALA A 11 -23.98 8.82 37.87
N ARG A 12 -24.66 9.83 37.32
CA ARG A 12 -24.02 10.96 36.64
C ARG A 12 -23.17 11.81 37.59
N MET A 13 -23.64 12.05 38.81
CA MET A 13 -22.88 12.78 39.83
C MET A 13 -21.63 12.01 40.26
N ALA A 14 -21.76 10.71 40.55
CA ALA A 14 -20.63 9.85 40.91
C ALA A 14 -19.59 9.73 39.78
N ALA A 15 -20.05 9.60 38.53
CA ALA A 15 -19.17 9.53 37.38
C ALA A 15 -18.43 10.87 37.17
N THR A 16 -19.09 12.01 37.36
CA THR A 16 -18.45 13.34 37.31
C THR A 16 -17.39 13.51 38.38
N ALA A 17 -17.66 13.07 39.62
CA ALA A 17 -16.70 13.11 40.72
C ALA A 17 -15.45 12.24 40.47
N LEU A 18 -15.58 11.17 39.66
CA LEU A 18 -14.49 10.27 39.26
C LEU A 18 -13.79 10.69 37.94
N GLY A 19 -14.10 11.87 37.38
CA GLY A 19 -13.56 12.31 36.09
C GLY A 19 -14.07 11.49 34.89
N ARG A 20 -15.20 10.82 35.07
CA ARG A 20 -15.93 10.00 34.10
C ARG A 20 -17.19 10.77 33.70
N SER A 21 -17.05 11.87 32.95
CA SER A 21 -18.23 12.62 32.46
C SER A 21 -19.15 11.70 31.64
N PRO A 22 -20.48 11.69 31.88
CA PRO A 22 -21.45 10.92 31.10
C PRO A 22 -21.53 11.38 29.63
N GLU A 23 -21.06 12.58 29.33
CA GLU A 23 -21.03 13.14 27.97
C GLU A 23 -19.89 12.53 27.12
N ARG A 24 -18.89 11.88 27.75
CA ARG A 24 -17.73 11.32 27.02
C ARG A 24 -18.10 10.22 26.03
N GLU A 25 -19.15 9.45 26.31
CA GLU A 25 -19.61 8.36 25.44
C GLU A 25 -20.27 8.90 24.17
N ALA A 26 -20.70 10.16 24.19
CA ALA A 26 -21.22 10.87 23.05
C ALA A 26 -20.12 11.62 22.28
N LEU A 27 -18.83 11.47 22.61
CA LEU A 27 -17.74 12.18 21.94
C LEU A 27 -16.77 11.22 21.23
N SER A 28 -16.39 11.58 19.99
CA SER A 28 -15.43 10.82 19.18
C SER A 28 -14.54 11.77 18.36
N PRO A 29 -13.26 11.97 18.74
CA PRO A 29 -12.32 12.73 17.90
C PRO A 29 -11.77 11.90 16.72
N PRO A 30 -11.25 12.56 15.65
CA PRO A 30 -10.42 11.89 14.67
C PRO A 30 -9.21 11.23 15.33
N CYS A 31 -8.89 10.01 14.93
CA CYS A 31 -7.64 9.39 15.35
C CYS A 31 -6.45 10.06 14.64
N PRO A 32 -5.47 10.65 15.34
CA PRO A 32 -4.34 11.31 14.68
C PRO A 32 -3.37 10.32 14.00
N GLN A 33 -3.44 9.03 14.33
CA GLN A 33 -2.59 8.01 13.73
C GLN A 33 -3.17 7.46 12.41
N CYS A 34 -4.47 7.17 12.35
CA CYS A 34 -5.09 6.60 11.16
C CYS A 34 -6.06 7.54 10.42
N GLY A 35 -6.24 8.77 10.92
CA GLY A 35 -7.09 9.81 10.34
C GLY A 35 -8.60 9.53 10.41
N ARG A 36 -9.03 8.40 10.99
CA ARG A 36 -10.44 8.00 10.96
C ARG A 36 -11.27 8.67 12.06
N ASP A 37 -12.42 9.18 11.65
CA ASP A 37 -13.51 9.66 12.52
C ASP A 37 -14.42 8.50 12.93
N GLY A 38 -15.06 8.63 14.10
CA GLY A 38 -16.10 7.69 14.56
C GLY A 38 -15.60 6.33 15.02
N THR A 39 -14.29 6.06 14.94
CA THR A 39 -13.65 4.83 15.42
C THR A 39 -12.98 4.99 16.77
N THR A 40 -13.10 6.16 17.42
CA THR A 40 -12.46 6.45 18.70
C THR A 40 -13.48 6.53 19.83
N THR A 41 -13.11 6.03 21.00
CA THR A 41 -13.91 6.06 22.22
C THR A 41 -13.19 6.86 23.30
N VAL A 42 -13.77 7.98 23.74
CA VAL A 42 -13.23 8.78 24.86
C VAL A 42 -13.49 8.06 26.17
N TYR A 43 -12.46 7.49 26.77
CA TYR A 43 -12.56 6.76 28.04
C TYR A 43 -12.20 7.62 29.25
N ARG A 44 -11.55 8.78 29.05
CA ARG A 44 -11.31 9.79 30.10
C ARG A 44 -11.50 11.18 29.53
N LEU A 45 -12.33 11.99 30.19
CA LEU A 45 -12.57 13.38 29.83
C LEU A 45 -12.39 14.27 31.06
N SER A 46 -11.58 15.31 30.94
CA SER A 46 -11.31 16.31 31.96
C SER A 46 -11.53 17.71 31.39
N THR A 47 -11.50 18.73 32.25
CA THR A 47 -11.65 20.13 31.83
C THR A 47 -10.54 20.64 30.91
N ARG A 48 -9.40 19.94 30.81
CA ARG A 48 -8.22 20.36 30.03
C ARG A 48 -7.71 19.33 29.01
N SER A 49 -8.25 18.13 29.02
CA SER A 49 -7.81 17.06 28.13
C SER A 49 -8.81 15.92 28.01
N ALA A 50 -8.77 15.24 26.88
CA ALA A 50 -9.46 13.97 26.64
C ALA A 50 -8.45 12.88 26.32
N ARG A 51 -8.67 11.67 26.83
CA ARG A 51 -7.98 10.45 26.41
C ARG A 51 -8.95 9.52 25.71
N PHE A 52 -8.54 9.02 24.57
CA PHE A 52 -9.35 8.16 23.73
C PHE A 52 -8.53 7.00 23.17
N TRP A 53 -9.23 5.92 22.89
CA TRP A 53 -8.70 4.73 22.26
C TRP A 53 -9.33 4.57 20.87
N CYS A 54 -8.54 4.21 19.87
CA CYS A 54 -9.01 3.94 18.51
C CYS A 54 -9.24 2.45 18.29
N ALA A 55 -10.47 2.04 18.01
CA ALA A 55 -10.81 0.64 17.77
C ALA A 55 -10.21 0.06 16.47
N ARG A 56 -9.64 0.91 15.59
CA ARG A 56 -9.07 0.48 14.29
C ARG A 56 -7.57 0.22 14.35
N CYS A 57 -6.81 1.14 14.94
CA CYS A 57 -5.34 1.04 15.02
C CYS A 57 -4.85 0.83 16.45
N GLU A 58 -5.77 0.69 17.40
CA GLU A 58 -5.53 0.45 18.82
C GLU A 58 -4.75 1.55 19.55
N ALA A 59 -4.50 2.67 18.86
CA ALA A 59 -3.81 3.82 19.41
C ALA A 59 -4.56 4.39 20.63
N VAL A 60 -3.79 4.63 21.70
CA VAL A 60 -4.24 5.35 22.89
C VAL A 60 -3.64 6.74 22.86
N VAL A 61 -4.49 7.76 22.71
CA VAL A 61 -4.06 9.13 22.47
C VAL A 61 -4.71 10.09 23.46
N SER A 62 -3.97 11.15 23.81
CA SER A 62 -4.50 12.28 24.57
C SER A 62 -4.49 13.55 23.74
N THR A 63 -5.60 14.29 23.74
CA THR A 63 -5.67 15.64 23.16
C THR A 63 -5.93 16.67 24.26
N ARG A 64 -5.33 17.85 24.12
CA ARG A 64 -5.69 19.06 24.89
C ARG A 64 -6.64 19.97 24.13
N ASP A 65 -6.79 19.75 22.83
CA ASP A 65 -7.79 20.43 22.00
C ASP A 65 -9.13 19.73 22.20
N LEU A 66 -9.94 20.25 23.13
CA LEU A 66 -11.28 19.73 23.39
C LEU A 66 -12.28 20.13 22.31
N ALA A 67 -11.98 21.14 21.48
CA ALA A 67 -12.84 21.55 20.38
C ALA A 67 -12.81 20.53 19.22
N SER A 68 -11.78 19.67 19.16
CA SER A 68 -11.70 18.58 18.19
C SER A 68 -12.64 17.40 18.50
N LEU A 69 -13.31 17.39 19.66
CA LEU A 69 -14.26 16.35 20.05
C LEU A 69 -15.60 16.58 19.35
N ARG A 70 -16.03 15.61 18.54
CA ARG A 70 -17.31 15.69 17.82
C ARG A 70 -18.35 14.79 18.47
N ASP A 71 -19.62 15.18 18.38
CA ASP A 71 -20.72 14.35 18.85
C ASP A 71 -20.87 13.09 17.98
N THR A 72 -20.84 11.92 18.61
CA THR A 72 -20.98 10.60 17.97
C THR A 72 -22.27 10.51 17.16
N ALA A 73 -23.35 11.18 17.57
CA ALA A 73 -24.61 11.23 16.82
C ALA A 73 -24.47 12.02 15.51
N THR A 74 -23.69 13.11 15.51
CA THR A 74 -23.39 13.89 14.30
C THR A 74 -22.46 13.11 13.36
N VAL A 75 -21.50 12.34 13.90
CA VAL A 75 -20.61 11.49 13.11
C VAL A 75 -21.34 10.29 12.49
N ARG A 76 -22.30 9.69 13.20
CA ARG A 76 -23.12 8.57 12.69
C ARG A 76 -24.17 8.98 11.65
N ASN A 77 -24.60 10.25 11.66
CA ASN A 77 -25.58 10.79 10.71
C ASN A 77 -24.95 11.43 9.47
N VAL A 78 -23.62 11.42 9.34
CA VAL A 78 -23.01 11.56 8.02
C VAL A 78 -23.46 10.35 7.21
N PRO A 79 -24.14 10.51 6.06
CA PRO A 79 -24.46 9.38 5.21
C PRO A 79 -23.13 8.67 4.94
N SER A 80 -22.96 7.47 5.50
CA SER A 80 -21.96 6.56 5.01
C SER A 80 -22.37 6.35 3.56
N GLY A 81 -21.69 7.06 2.65
CA GLY A 81 -21.80 6.78 1.23
C GLY A 81 -21.62 5.28 1.02
N PRO A 82 -22.09 4.73 -0.12
CA PRO A 82 -21.80 3.33 -0.44
C PRO A 82 -20.32 3.07 -0.15
N PRO A 83 -19.98 1.94 0.50
CA PRO A 83 -18.59 1.64 0.82
C PRO A 83 -17.75 1.89 -0.43
N PRO A 84 -16.63 2.63 -0.32
CA PRO A 84 -15.84 2.97 -1.49
C PRO A 84 -15.56 1.68 -2.24
N ASP A 85 -15.90 1.68 -3.54
CA ASP A 85 -15.79 0.52 -4.40
C ASP A 85 -14.39 -0.09 -4.21
N PRO A 86 -14.28 -1.35 -3.73
CA PRO A 86 -13.00 -1.94 -3.38
C PRO A 86 -12.05 -1.99 -4.58
N HIS A 87 -12.59 -1.97 -5.80
CA HIS A 87 -11.84 -2.00 -7.04
C HIS A 87 -11.36 -0.61 -7.50
N ALA A 88 -11.91 0.48 -6.96
CA ALA A 88 -11.51 1.84 -7.31
C ALA A 88 -10.07 2.18 -6.90
N HIS A 89 -9.47 1.39 -6.00
CA HIS A 89 -8.05 1.50 -5.69
C HIS A 89 -7.14 0.85 -6.74
N TYR A 90 -7.65 -0.13 -7.49
CA TYR A 90 -6.86 -1.01 -8.38
C TYR A 90 -7.18 -0.84 -9.87
N LEU A 91 -8.32 -0.24 -10.20
CA LEU A 91 -8.73 0.05 -11.57
C LEU A 91 -8.77 1.56 -11.81
N ALA A 92 -8.19 1.98 -12.94
CA ALA A 92 -8.30 3.37 -13.39
C ALA A 92 -9.78 3.76 -13.59
N PRO A 93 -10.19 5.02 -13.33
CA PRO A 93 -11.60 5.40 -13.39
C PRO A 93 -12.32 5.02 -14.69
N PRO A 94 -11.74 5.19 -15.91
CA PRO A 94 -12.39 4.76 -17.15
C PRO A 94 -12.60 3.24 -17.22
N VAL A 95 -11.65 2.46 -16.71
CA VAL A 95 -11.71 1.00 -16.69
C VAL A 95 -12.79 0.53 -15.71
N LEU A 96 -12.89 1.18 -14.55
CA LEU A 96 -13.91 0.88 -13.55
C LEU A 96 -15.32 1.23 -14.04
N GLU A 97 -15.49 2.40 -14.65
CA GLU A 97 -16.76 2.85 -15.22
C GLU A 97 -17.25 1.90 -16.32
N TRP A 98 -16.36 1.53 -17.24
CA TRP A 98 -16.64 0.50 -18.23
C TRP A 98 -16.98 -0.86 -17.58
N ALA A 99 -16.22 -1.28 -16.56
CA ALA A 99 -16.47 -2.57 -15.91
C ALA A 99 -17.84 -2.61 -15.23
N ARG A 100 -18.31 -1.50 -14.65
CA ARG A 100 -19.65 -1.41 -14.06
C ARG A 100 -20.77 -1.61 -15.07
N SER A 101 -20.60 -1.17 -16.31
CA SER A 101 -21.61 -1.33 -17.36
C SER A 101 -21.47 -2.66 -18.13
N ALA A 102 -20.24 -3.07 -18.47
CA ALA A 102 -19.97 -4.18 -19.40
C ALA A 102 -19.48 -5.47 -18.72
N ALA A 103 -19.09 -5.42 -17.44
CA ALA A 103 -18.50 -6.53 -16.69
C ALA A 103 -18.92 -6.57 -15.22
N ALA A 104 -20.12 -6.11 -14.86
CA ALA A 104 -20.56 -5.97 -13.46
C ALA A 104 -20.38 -7.24 -12.61
N LYS A 105 -20.59 -8.43 -13.19
CA LYS A 105 -20.37 -9.73 -12.52
C LYS A 105 -18.93 -9.95 -12.06
N VAL A 106 -17.95 -9.36 -12.74
CA VAL A 106 -16.54 -9.45 -12.34
C VAL A 106 -16.29 -8.63 -11.07
N LEU A 107 -16.96 -7.49 -10.93
CA LEU A 107 -16.80 -6.59 -9.79
C LEU A 107 -17.49 -7.11 -8.51
N THR A 108 -18.28 -8.19 -8.59
CA THR A 108 -18.86 -8.82 -7.40
C THR A 108 -17.83 -9.61 -6.60
N ALA A 109 -16.70 -9.99 -7.21
CA ALA A 109 -15.60 -10.62 -6.49
C ALA A 109 -14.96 -9.61 -5.53
N PRO A 110 -14.59 -10.01 -4.30
CA PRO A 110 -13.94 -9.11 -3.34
C PRO A 110 -12.54 -8.68 -3.79
N GLU A 111 -11.87 -9.50 -4.60
CA GLU A 111 -10.53 -9.26 -5.11
C GLU A 111 -10.46 -9.60 -6.61
N LEU A 112 -9.61 -8.87 -7.33
CA LEU A 112 -9.32 -9.14 -8.74
C LEU A 112 -8.08 -10.03 -8.81
N ASP A 113 -8.27 -11.33 -9.05
CA ASP A 113 -7.15 -12.23 -9.33
C ASP A 113 -6.44 -11.89 -10.65
N ARG A 114 -5.33 -12.58 -10.93
CA ARG A 114 -4.54 -12.37 -12.15
C ARG A 114 -5.39 -12.45 -13.42
N ALA A 115 -6.13 -13.55 -13.57
CA ALA A 115 -6.84 -13.86 -14.80
C ALA A 115 -7.92 -12.81 -15.04
N THR A 116 -8.64 -12.48 -13.99
CA THR A 116 -9.72 -11.49 -13.97
C THR A 116 -9.20 -10.10 -14.30
N TYR A 117 -8.12 -9.65 -13.66
CA TYR A 117 -7.51 -8.34 -13.90
C TYR A 117 -7.07 -8.20 -15.37
N TYR A 118 -6.36 -9.21 -15.90
CA TYR A 118 -5.89 -9.20 -17.29
C TYR A 118 -7.05 -9.24 -18.28
N GLN A 119 -8.07 -10.08 -18.02
CA GLN A 119 -9.23 -10.20 -18.89
C GLN A 119 -10.02 -8.90 -18.94
N LEU A 120 -10.19 -8.23 -17.79
CA LEU A 120 -10.89 -6.95 -17.68
C LEU A 120 -10.20 -5.89 -18.55
N HIS A 121 -8.90 -5.69 -18.38
CA HIS A 121 -8.11 -4.76 -19.20
C HIS A 121 -8.12 -5.12 -20.69
N THR A 122 -7.96 -6.40 -21.03
CA THR A 122 -7.99 -6.88 -22.43
C THR A 122 -9.36 -6.67 -23.09
N ARG A 123 -10.45 -6.76 -22.32
CA ARG A 123 -11.81 -6.48 -22.81
C ARG A 123 -12.06 -4.98 -22.92
N PHE A 124 -11.62 -4.20 -21.94
CA PHE A 124 -11.67 -2.73 -21.98
C PHE A 124 -10.98 -2.20 -23.24
N ASP A 125 -9.73 -2.60 -23.47
CA ASP A 125 -8.91 -2.15 -24.61
C ASP A 125 -9.53 -2.51 -25.99
N ARG A 126 -10.35 -3.57 -26.05
CA ARG A 126 -11.04 -4.00 -27.27
C ARG A 126 -12.39 -3.32 -27.51
N THR A 127 -13.05 -2.85 -26.46
CA THR A 127 -14.45 -2.41 -26.52
C THR A 127 -14.67 -0.94 -26.22
N ALA A 128 -13.68 -0.24 -25.67
CA ALA A 128 -13.65 1.22 -25.67
C ALA A 128 -13.67 1.70 -27.14
N GLN A 129 -14.85 2.12 -27.59
CA GLN A 129 -15.19 2.37 -28.99
C GLN A 129 -14.34 3.51 -29.59
N GLY A 130 -13.71 3.27 -30.76
CA GLY A 130 -13.25 4.35 -31.65
C GLY A 130 -11.88 4.14 -32.31
N SER A 131 -10.95 3.41 -31.70
CA SER A 131 -9.66 3.13 -32.33
C SER A 131 -9.15 1.76 -31.95
N VAL A 132 -8.60 1.07 -32.94
CA VAL A 132 -7.76 -0.10 -32.77
C VAL A 132 -6.64 0.28 -31.81
N HIS A 133 -6.75 -0.19 -30.57
CA HIS A 133 -5.90 0.17 -29.42
C HIS A 133 -6.18 1.60 -28.94
N SER A 134 -6.44 1.75 -27.64
CA SER A 134 -6.55 3.05 -26.95
C SER A 134 -5.26 3.89 -27.00
N GLY A 135 -4.28 3.52 -27.83
CA GLY A 135 -2.92 4.04 -27.82
C GLY A 135 -2.17 3.66 -26.53
N LEU A 136 -2.78 2.91 -25.62
CA LEU A 136 -2.19 2.53 -24.34
C LEU A 136 -1.41 1.23 -24.45
N PRO A 137 -0.34 1.08 -23.65
CA PRO A 137 0.38 -0.17 -23.56
C PRO A 137 -0.53 -1.28 -23.01
N ALA A 138 -0.37 -2.49 -23.54
CA ALA A 138 -1.07 -3.67 -23.03
C ALA A 138 -0.75 -3.87 -21.54
N VAL A 139 -1.74 -4.26 -20.74
CA VAL A 139 -1.55 -4.44 -19.29
C VAL A 139 -0.47 -5.49 -18.96
N SER A 140 -0.33 -6.51 -19.80
CA SER A 140 0.73 -7.51 -19.68
C SER A 140 2.13 -6.91 -19.85
N ALA A 141 2.29 -5.99 -20.81
CA ALA A 141 3.54 -5.28 -21.02
C ALA A 141 3.86 -4.35 -19.84
N VAL A 142 2.84 -3.63 -19.34
CA VAL A 142 2.95 -2.78 -18.13
C VAL A 142 3.43 -3.59 -16.92
N ILE A 143 2.79 -4.72 -16.62
CA ILE A 143 3.16 -5.58 -15.49
C ILE A 143 4.58 -6.15 -15.67
N GLY A 144 4.93 -6.59 -16.88
CA GLY A 144 6.29 -7.05 -17.19
C GLY A 144 7.34 -5.98 -16.90
N ARG A 145 7.13 -4.76 -17.39
CA ARG A 145 8.03 -3.62 -17.15
C ARG A 145 8.07 -3.20 -15.69
N LEU A 146 6.96 -3.25 -14.96
CA LEU A 146 6.95 -3.01 -13.52
C LEU A 146 7.85 -3.99 -12.77
N HIS A 147 7.87 -5.27 -13.14
CA HIS A 147 8.80 -6.23 -12.53
C HIS A 147 10.27 -5.94 -12.87
N GLU A 148 10.55 -5.57 -14.12
CA GLU A 148 11.91 -5.25 -14.59
C GLU A 148 12.47 -3.97 -13.99
N ARG A 149 11.61 -2.95 -13.82
CA ARG A 149 11.97 -1.63 -13.29
C ARG A 149 11.75 -1.46 -11.80
N CYS A 150 11.69 -2.57 -11.05
CA CYS A 150 11.53 -2.55 -9.60
C CYS A 150 10.34 -1.68 -9.14
N TYR A 151 9.24 -1.74 -9.89
CA TYR A 151 7.98 -1.03 -9.65
C TYR A 151 8.08 0.50 -9.71
N ARG A 152 9.16 1.07 -10.27
CA ARG A 152 9.33 2.51 -10.49
C ARG A 152 8.55 2.99 -11.72
N VAL A 153 7.43 3.66 -11.48
CA VAL A 153 6.46 4.08 -12.51
C VAL A 153 7.07 5.00 -13.56
N ASP A 154 7.90 5.95 -13.12
CA ASP A 154 8.65 6.89 -13.95
C ASP A 154 9.51 6.17 -15.01
N LEU A 155 10.24 5.13 -14.61
CA LEU A 155 11.07 4.34 -15.52
C LEU A 155 10.23 3.48 -16.48
N VAL A 156 9.12 2.92 -16.00
CA VAL A 156 8.23 2.11 -16.83
C VAL A 156 7.57 2.95 -17.93
N VAL A 157 7.08 4.13 -17.59
CA VAL A 157 6.46 5.05 -18.55
C VAL A 157 7.47 5.47 -19.62
N LEU A 158 8.71 5.77 -19.22
CA LEU A 158 9.81 6.08 -20.14
C LEU A 158 10.11 4.91 -21.09
N ASP A 159 10.27 3.70 -20.57
CA ASP A 159 10.57 2.48 -21.34
C ASP A 159 9.49 2.11 -22.35
N LEU A 160 8.22 2.31 -21.98
CA LEU A 160 7.10 2.00 -22.84
C LEU A 160 6.93 3.03 -23.97
N GLY A 161 7.63 4.18 -23.91
CA GLY A 161 7.56 5.22 -24.94
C GLY A 161 6.23 5.96 -24.97
N HIS A 162 5.43 5.88 -23.90
CA HIS A 162 4.13 6.57 -23.81
C HIS A 162 4.24 7.73 -22.82
N ALA A 163 4.16 8.97 -23.32
CA ALA A 163 4.20 10.16 -22.48
C ALA A 163 2.82 10.63 -21.98
N SER A 164 1.74 9.93 -22.37
CA SER A 164 0.37 10.30 -22.03
C SER A 164 0.04 10.04 -20.55
N GLU A 165 -0.77 10.91 -19.95
CA GLU A 165 -1.22 10.79 -18.56
C GLU A 165 -1.97 9.48 -18.32
N GLU A 166 -2.76 9.03 -19.29
CA GLU A 166 -3.52 7.79 -19.24
C GLU A 166 -2.62 6.54 -19.20
N ALA A 167 -1.45 6.60 -19.84
CA ALA A 167 -0.47 5.52 -19.77
C ALA A 167 0.18 5.47 -18.38
N ARG A 168 0.49 6.64 -17.81
CA ARG A 168 0.99 6.74 -16.43
C ARG A 168 -0.03 6.23 -15.43
N GLU A 169 -1.29 6.64 -15.54
CA GLU A 169 -2.37 6.14 -14.69
C GLU A 169 -2.48 4.62 -14.78
N ARG A 170 -2.44 4.05 -16.00
CA ARG A 170 -2.47 2.60 -16.19
C ARG A 170 -1.33 1.89 -15.43
N VAL A 171 -0.13 2.44 -15.50
CA VAL A 171 1.04 1.91 -14.78
C VAL A 171 0.86 2.03 -13.27
N ASP A 172 0.36 3.16 -12.77
CA ASP A 172 0.10 3.39 -11.35
C ASP A 172 -0.96 2.43 -10.79
N TYR A 173 -2.07 2.24 -11.49
CA TYR A 173 -3.13 1.32 -11.07
C TYR A 173 -2.67 -0.14 -11.14
N ALA A 174 -1.87 -0.51 -12.15
CA ALA A 174 -1.25 -1.83 -12.21
C ALA A 174 -0.29 -2.08 -11.03
N ARG A 175 0.47 -1.06 -10.63
CA ARG A 175 1.35 -1.11 -9.45
C ARG A 175 0.55 -1.24 -8.15
N ARG A 176 -0.52 -0.46 -7.95
CA ARG A 176 -1.42 -0.58 -6.79
C ARG A 176 -2.05 -1.97 -6.70
N TRP A 177 -2.49 -2.51 -7.84
CA TRP A 177 -2.98 -3.88 -7.90
C TRP A 177 -1.90 -4.88 -7.47
N LEU A 178 -0.66 -4.75 -7.97
CA LEU A 178 0.49 -5.55 -7.54
C LEU A 178 0.83 -5.36 -6.05
N ALA A 179 0.55 -4.21 -5.44
CA ALA A 179 0.74 -3.99 -4.01
C ALA A 179 -0.35 -4.64 -3.14
N GLY A 180 -1.54 -4.86 -3.72
CA GLY A 180 -2.71 -5.45 -3.08
C GLY A 180 -3.04 -6.85 -3.60
N PRO A 181 -4.16 -7.07 -4.31
CA PRO A 181 -4.59 -8.41 -4.75
C PRO A 181 -3.57 -9.17 -5.61
N GLY A 182 -2.75 -8.45 -6.37
CA GLY A 182 -1.68 -9.00 -7.21
C GLY A 182 -0.38 -9.31 -6.46
N LYS A 183 -0.29 -9.07 -5.15
CA LYS A 183 0.95 -9.12 -4.36
C LYS A 183 1.74 -10.42 -4.47
N ASN A 184 1.06 -11.56 -4.56
CA ASN A 184 1.72 -12.85 -4.69
C ASN A 184 2.41 -13.06 -6.05
N GLN A 185 2.24 -12.14 -7.00
CA GLN A 185 2.94 -12.14 -8.29
C GLN A 185 4.21 -11.30 -8.26
N CYS A 186 4.42 -10.48 -7.23
CA CYS A 186 5.61 -9.68 -7.09
C CYS A 186 6.80 -10.55 -6.68
N TRP A 187 7.84 -10.61 -7.51
CA TRP A 187 9.07 -11.36 -7.19
C TRP A 187 9.67 -10.96 -5.84
N ILE A 188 9.56 -9.68 -5.46
CA ILE A 188 10.07 -9.11 -4.20
C ILE A 188 9.31 -9.60 -2.96
N VAL A 189 8.15 -10.24 -3.16
CA VAL A 189 7.29 -10.81 -2.11
C VAL A 189 7.26 -12.33 -2.18
N SER A 190 7.05 -12.91 -3.36
CA SER A 190 6.76 -14.34 -3.49
C SER A 190 7.99 -15.24 -3.62
N ARG A 191 9.16 -14.68 -3.89
CA ARG A 191 10.39 -15.43 -4.16
C ARG A 191 11.43 -15.28 -3.06
N HIS A 192 11.02 -15.47 -1.81
CA HIS A 192 11.95 -15.34 -0.69
C HIS A 192 13.01 -16.44 -0.73
N ALA A 193 14.28 -16.05 -0.63
CA ALA A 193 15.38 -16.99 -0.48
C ALA A 193 15.46 -17.44 0.98
N GLU A 194 15.26 -18.74 1.23
CA GLU A 194 15.34 -19.33 2.57
C GLU A 194 16.78 -19.33 3.11
N SER A 195 17.76 -19.57 2.23
CA SER A 195 19.17 -19.56 2.57
C SER A 195 19.80 -18.18 2.36
N ARG A 196 20.55 -17.75 3.36
CA ARG A 196 21.35 -16.52 3.31
C ARG A 196 22.74 -16.87 2.76
N PRO A 197 23.17 -16.31 1.61
CA PRO A 197 24.54 -16.52 1.15
C PRO A 197 25.57 -15.92 2.11
N GLU A 198 26.80 -16.44 2.08
CA GLU A 198 27.90 -15.88 2.86
C GLU A 198 28.21 -14.45 2.40
N ALA A 199 28.53 -13.58 3.36
CA ALA A 199 28.77 -12.16 3.09
C ALA A 199 29.94 -11.96 2.10
N GLU A 200 30.99 -12.76 2.24
CA GLU A 200 32.15 -12.76 1.34
C GLU A 200 31.74 -13.04 -0.11
N SER A 201 30.89 -14.04 -0.35
CA SER A 201 30.40 -14.35 -1.70
C SER A 201 29.56 -13.23 -2.31
N VAL A 202 28.77 -12.52 -1.49
CA VAL A 202 27.99 -11.35 -1.95
C VAL A 202 28.93 -10.20 -2.33
N GLU A 203 29.96 -9.96 -1.53
CA GLU A 203 30.94 -8.91 -1.77
C GLU A 203 31.79 -9.17 -3.01
N GLU A 204 32.27 -10.40 -3.19
CA GLU A 204 33.01 -10.82 -4.38
C GLU A 204 32.17 -10.64 -5.65
N ALA A 205 30.92 -11.10 -5.61
CA ALA A 205 30.00 -10.95 -6.73
C ALA A 205 29.70 -9.47 -7.03
N ALA A 206 29.50 -8.64 -6.00
CA ALA A 206 29.30 -7.21 -6.18
C ALA A 206 30.54 -6.51 -6.74
N ALA A 207 31.73 -6.86 -6.25
CA ALA A 207 32.99 -6.29 -6.74
C ALA A 207 33.24 -6.66 -8.21
N ALA A 208 33.00 -7.92 -8.60
CA ALA A 208 33.05 -8.35 -9.99
C ALA A 208 32.05 -7.59 -10.86
N TYR A 209 30.80 -7.50 -10.41
CA TYR A 209 29.75 -6.77 -11.10
C TYR A 209 30.10 -5.30 -11.35
N LEU A 210 30.58 -4.60 -10.32
CA LEU A 210 30.91 -3.17 -10.39
C LEU A 210 32.15 -2.88 -11.25
N ARG A 211 33.01 -3.86 -11.50
CA ARG A 211 34.10 -3.78 -12.50
C ARG A 211 33.62 -4.02 -13.93
N GLY A 212 32.38 -4.48 -14.11
CA GLY A 212 31.82 -4.87 -15.40
C GLY A 212 32.15 -6.31 -15.79
N ASP A 213 32.62 -7.14 -14.86
CA ASP A 213 32.90 -8.55 -15.11
C ASP A 213 31.58 -9.33 -15.33
N LEU A 214 31.62 -10.37 -16.17
CA LEU A 214 30.49 -11.29 -16.32
C LEU A 214 30.37 -12.15 -15.07
N LEU A 215 29.21 -12.08 -14.41
CA LEU A 215 28.89 -12.97 -13.30
C LEU A 215 28.46 -14.34 -13.81
N ASP A 216 28.96 -15.39 -13.18
CA ASP A 216 28.38 -16.71 -13.34
C ASP A 216 27.00 -16.81 -12.66
N ARG A 217 26.37 -17.98 -12.77
CA ARG A 217 25.03 -18.23 -12.21
C ARG A 217 25.00 -18.08 -10.68
N ASP A 218 26.03 -18.55 -9.99
CA ASP A 218 26.05 -18.63 -8.53
C ASP A 218 26.38 -17.26 -7.94
N GLN A 219 27.32 -16.54 -8.53
CA GLN A 219 27.60 -15.14 -8.22
C GLN A 219 26.39 -14.24 -8.44
N ALA A 220 25.70 -14.40 -9.58
CA ALA A 220 24.48 -13.64 -9.86
C ALA A 220 23.36 -13.96 -8.87
N SER A 221 23.27 -15.21 -8.41
CA SER A 221 22.31 -15.65 -7.39
C SER A 221 22.66 -15.05 -6.02
N ALA A 222 23.92 -15.15 -5.60
CA ALA A 222 24.43 -14.60 -4.35
C ALA A 222 24.18 -13.09 -4.28
N LEU A 223 24.49 -12.35 -5.36
CA LEU A 223 24.25 -10.91 -5.43
C LEU A 223 22.76 -10.56 -5.26
N ARG A 224 21.85 -11.23 -5.96
CA ARG A 224 20.40 -10.97 -5.82
C ARG A 224 19.87 -11.31 -4.43
N SER A 225 20.25 -12.47 -3.89
CA SER A 225 19.86 -12.91 -2.55
C SER A 225 20.44 -12.00 -1.46
N GLY A 226 21.65 -11.47 -1.66
CA GLY A 226 22.27 -10.47 -0.82
C GLY A 226 21.47 -9.16 -0.82
N LEU A 227 21.28 -8.57 -2.00
CA LEU A 227 20.66 -7.25 -2.17
C LEU A 227 19.16 -7.22 -1.85
N PHE A 228 18.42 -8.27 -2.24
CA PHE A 228 16.96 -8.28 -2.20
C PHE A 228 16.37 -9.35 -1.28
N GLY A 229 17.15 -10.37 -0.88
CA GLY A 229 16.63 -11.50 -0.12
C GLY A 229 15.71 -12.41 -0.94
N THR A 230 15.91 -12.43 -2.26
CA THR A 230 15.10 -13.20 -3.21
C THR A 230 15.96 -13.92 -4.24
N ASP A 231 15.49 -15.08 -4.71
CA ASP A 231 16.15 -15.82 -5.80
C ASP A 231 15.80 -15.26 -7.20
N GLY A 232 14.73 -14.46 -7.27
CA GLY A 232 14.28 -13.72 -8.45
C GLY A 232 14.67 -12.24 -8.42
N GLY A 233 14.16 -11.49 -9.41
CA GLY A 233 14.35 -10.05 -9.53
C GLY A 233 14.99 -9.61 -10.85
N PRO A 234 15.39 -8.34 -10.97
CA PRO A 234 16.06 -7.83 -12.16
C PRO A 234 17.33 -8.63 -12.43
N ARG A 235 17.64 -8.81 -13.72
CA ARG A 235 18.91 -9.41 -14.14
C ARG A 235 20.06 -8.52 -13.65
N PRO A 236 21.22 -9.08 -13.26
CA PRO A 236 22.36 -8.27 -12.83
C PRO A 236 22.71 -7.15 -13.81
N VAL A 237 22.67 -7.43 -15.12
CA VAL A 237 22.92 -6.43 -16.17
C VAL A 237 22.03 -5.18 -16.09
N ALA A 238 20.84 -5.28 -15.50
CA ALA A 238 19.90 -4.16 -15.34
C ALA A 238 20.06 -3.41 -14.01
N LEU A 239 20.88 -3.88 -13.06
CA LEU A 239 20.97 -3.26 -11.73
C LEU A 239 21.51 -1.83 -11.80
N LEU A 240 22.54 -1.56 -12.59
CA LEU A 240 23.09 -0.22 -12.79
C LEU A 240 22.15 0.75 -13.54
N GLU A 241 21.12 0.22 -14.22
CA GLU A 241 20.05 1.05 -14.79
C GLU A 241 19.00 1.46 -13.74
N LEU A 242 19.00 0.81 -12.57
CA LEU A 242 17.99 0.97 -11.52
C LEU A 242 18.54 1.62 -10.25
N PHE A 243 19.81 1.34 -9.96
CA PHE A 243 20.54 1.75 -8.76
C PHE A 243 21.95 2.17 -9.15
N THR A 244 22.43 3.22 -8.50
CA THR A 244 23.80 3.68 -8.65
C THR A 244 24.81 2.68 -8.07
N ALA A 245 26.06 2.75 -8.53
CA ALA A 245 27.16 1.95 -7.98
C ALA A 245 27.33 2.17 -6.46
N ASP A 246 27.12 3.40 -6.00
CA ASP A 246 27.19 3.76 -4.57
C ASP A 246 26.06 3.12 -3.76
N GLU A 247 24.83 3.11 -4.28
CA GLU A 247 23.70 2.43 -3.64
C GLU A 247 23.93 0.91 -3.54
N ILE A 248 24.46 0.28 -4.59
CA ILE A 248 24.82 -1.14 -4.57
C ILE A 248 25.91 -1.40 -3.54
N THR A 249 26.96 -0.59 -3.54
CA THR A 249 28.08 -0.71 -2.58
C THR A 249 27.60 -0.53 -1.13
N ALA A 250 26.74 0.47 -0.87
CA ALA A 250 26.17 0.71 0.44
C ALA A 250 25.27 -0.46 0.89
N ALA A 251 24.48 -1.03 -0.02
CA ALA A 251 23.63 -2.17 0.28
C ALA A 251 24.42 -3.44 0.61
N VAL A 252 25.53 -3.68 -0.09
CA VAL A 252 26.44 -4.80 0.21
C VAL A 252 27.08 -4.62 1.59
N ARG A 253 27.49 -3.41 1.97
CA ARG A 253 28.00 -3.14 3.32
C ARG A 253 26.93 -3.40 4.39
N ALA A 254 25.72 -2.89 4.18
CA ALA A 254 24.59 -3.06 5.09
C ALA A 254 24.15 -4.53 5.21
N TYR A 255 24.41 -5.34 4.18
CA TYR A 255 24.09 -6.76 4.18
C TYR A 255 24.79 -7.53 5.30
N ARG A 256 26.02 -7.17 5.70
CA ARG A 256 26.72 -7.81 6.83
C ARG A 256 25.89 -7.76 8.12
N ASP A 257 25.29 -6.60 8.36
CA ASP A 257 24.46 -6.33 9.53
C ASP A 257 23.03 -6.90 9.38
N GLY A 258 22.74 -7.59 8.27
CA GLY A 258 21.44 -8.21 7.98
C GLY A 258 20.43 -7.27 7.33
N ALA A 259 20.78 -6.00 7.10
CA ALA A 259 19.92 -5.03 6.43
C ALA A 259 19.94 -5.21 4.90
N ARG A 260 18.85 -4.80 4.24
CA ARG A 260 18.73 -4.87 2.77
C ARG A 260 18.07 -3.58 2.23
N PRO A 261 18.79 -2.46 2.19
CA PRO A 261 18.19 -1.16 1.84
C PRO A 261 17.60 -1.13 0.43
N LEU A 262 18.18 -1.86 -0.54
CA LEU A 262 17.57 -1.95 -1.88
C LEU A 262 16.26 -2.72 -1.87
N ARG A 263 16.16 -3.80 -1.07
CA ARG A 263 14.90 -4.50 -0.85
C ARG A 263 13.83 -3.53 -0.34
N ASP A 264 14.18 -2.73 0.65
CA ASP A 264 13.27 -1.78 1.30
C ASP A 264 12.83 -0.70 0.31
N ALA A 265 13.75 -0.19 -0.51
CA ALA A 265 13.44 0.76 -1.58
C ALA A 265 12.48 0.17 -2.62
N VAL A 266 12.68 -1.08 -3.06
CA VAL A 266 11.77 -1.75 -4.00
C VAL A 266 10.38 -1.97 -3.41
N LEU A 267 10.30 -2.34 -2.12
CA LEU A 267 9.01 -2.46 -1.42
C LEU A 267 8.30 -1.11 -1.28
N ALA A 268 9.04 -0.05 -0.97
CA ALA A 268 8.49 1.30 -0.89
C ALA A 268 7.97 1.76 -2.26
N ALA A 269 8.70 1.51 -3.34
CA ALA A 269 8.25 1.80 -4.70
C ALA A 269 6.96 1.02 -5.05
N LEU A 270 6.88 -0.25 -4.69
CA LEU A 270 5.66 -1.06 -4.86
C LEU A 270 4.47 -0.45 -4.11
N GLN A 271 4.67 0.13 -2.93
CA GLN A 271 3.62 0.62 -2.03
C GLN A 271 3.27 2.11 -2.17
N ALA A 272 4.05 2.89 -2.93
CA ALA A 272 3.87 4.35 -3.10
C ALA A 272 2.48 4.76 -3.62
#